data_AF-A0A534Q336-F1
#
_entry.id   AF-A0A534Q336-F1
#
_cell.length_a   1.000
_cell.length_b   1.000
_cell.length_c   1.000
_cell.angle_alpha   90.00
_cell.angle_beta   90.00
_cell.angle_gamma   90.00
#
_symmetry.space_group_name_H-M   'P 1'
#
loop_
_entity.id
_entity.type
_entity.pdbx_description
1 polymer ?
#
loop_
_entity_poly.entity_id
_entity_poly.type
_entity_poly.pdbx_seq_one_letter_code
_entity_poly.pdbx_strand_id
1 'polypeptide(L)'
;MPRDRGRDRVPKLCGADIELGNFVLGLERAGGTGREASRALLREIDAPYADRGGYGVRLVRSASGYQMGHGASGATYDPQDWGRKYLSSNGGCFYIDMDHLECCLPEVRSAYDHVAAWHAMLRIARRALEAANAALPAGQRIHVLVNNSDGRGNAYGSHLNFLVTRRTWDNIFERKLHHMLYLAAFQVSSIVYTGQGKVGAENGTPAAAFQLSQRADFFETLTGAQTTYQRPIVNSRDEALCGQRPSMWRSDEPEPSSDLARLVRPRSAPLHLL
;
A
#
# COMPACT_ATOMS: atom_id res chain seq x y z
N MET A 1 8.50 -36.95 -27.74
CA MET A 1 7.55 -35.98 -27.15
C MET A 1 8.34 -34.87 -26.49
N PRO A 2 8.34 -33.63 -27.01
CA PRO A 2 8.96 -32.51 -26.31
C PRO A 2 8.17 -32.28 -25.02
N ARG A 3 8.84 -32.26 -23.87
CA ARG A 3 8.22 -31.84 -22.60
C ARG A 3 7.73 -30.40 -22.79
N ASP A 4 6.44 -30.17 -22.55
CA ASP A 4 5.88 -28.84 -22.39
C ASP A 4 6.73 -28.13 -21.33
N ARG A 5 7.58 -27.19 -21.77
CA ARG A 5 8.26 -26.27 -20.85
C ARG A 5 7.16 -25.34 -20.39
N GLY A 6 6.41 -25.79 -19.38
CA GLY A 6 5.33 -25.04 -18.76
C GLY A 6 5.85 -23.63 -18.52
N ARG A 7 5.21 -22.64 -19.16
CA ARG A 7 5.60 -21.24 -19.02
C ARG A 7 5.78 -20.95 -17.54
N ASP A 8 6.95 -20.49 -17.12
CA ASP A 8 7.23 -20.07 -15.76
C ASP A 8 6.21 -18.97 -15.37
N ARG A 9 5.13 -19.38 -14.68
CA ARG A 9 4.06 -18.48 -14.25
C ARG A 9 4.31 -18.09 -12.81
N VAL A 10 4.33 -16.79 -12.55
CA VAL A 10 4.33 -16.26 -11.18
C VAL A 10 2.93 -16.38 -10.60
N PRO A 11 2.76 -16.84 -9.34
CA PRO A 11 1.45 -16.85 -8.71
C PRO A 11 0.90 -15.43 -8.64
N LYS A 12 -0.41 -15.28 -8.86
CA LYS A 12 -1.08 -14.01 -8.56
C LYS A 12 -0.99 -13.79 -7.05
N LEU A 13 -0.38 -12.67 -6.67
CA LEU A 13 -0.33 -12.20 -5.30
C LEU A 13 -0.77 -10.74 -5.31
N CYS A 14 -1.68 -10.38 -4.42
CA CYS A 14 -2.11 -9.01 -4.24
C CYS A 14 -2.23 -8.65 -2.76
N GLY A 15 -2.00 -7.38 -2.45
CA GLY A 15 -2.18 -6.78 -1.14
C GLY A 15 -2.77 -5.38 -1.30
N ALA A 16 -2.88 -4.63 -0.21
CA ALA A 16 -3.23 -3.22 -0.26
C ALA A 16 -2.72 -2.49 0.98
N ASP A 17 -2.53 -1.19 0.80
CA ASP A 17 -2.08 -0.22 1.78
C ASP A 17 -3.16 0.87 1.82
N ILE A 18 -3.89 0.95 2.93
CA ILE A 18 -5.12 1.77 3.02
C ILE A 18 -5.02 2.70 4.21
N GLU A 19 -4.83 3.98 3.92
CA GLU A 19 -4.85 5.07 4.90
C GLU A 19 -6.31 5.33 5.32
N LEU A 20 -6.56 5.37 6.64
CA LEU A 20 -7.87 5.69 7.18
C LEU A 20 -7.94 7.19 7.51
N GLY A 21 -9.01 7.87 7.11
CA GLY A 21 -9.30 9.20 7.61
C GLY A 21 -9.53 9.13 9.12
N ASN A 22 -8.80 9.90 9.93
CA ASN A 22 -8.99 9.88 11.38
C ASN A 22 -8.80 11.25 12.02
N PHE A 23 -9.61 11.57 13.02
CA PHE A 23 -9.53 12.83 13.78
C PHE A 23 -10.25 12.70 15.12
N VAL A 24 -10.00 13.66 16.02
CA VAL A 24 -10.64 13.77 17.32
C VAL A 24 -11.66 14.90 17.30
N LEU A 25 -12.95 14.57 17.43
CA LEU A 25 -14.00 15.56 17.71
C LEU A 25 -13.89 16.05 19.15
N GLY A 26 -14.23 17.32 19.38
CA GLY A 26 -14.10 17.98 20.68
C GLY A 26 -12.69 18.43 21.03
N LEU A 27 -11.74 18.31 20.09
CA LEU A 27 -10.39 18.82 20.19
C LEU A 27 -10.05 19.62 18.94
N GLU A 28 -9.78 20.91 19.11
CA GLU A 28 -9.38 21.80 18.00
C GLU A 28 -7.89 22.11 18.10
N ARG A 29 -7.17 21.96 16.98
CA ARG A 29 -5.74 22.27 16.87
C ARG A 29 -5.42 22.86 15.51
N ALA A 30 -4.45 23.77 15.49
CA ALA A 30 -3.83 24.21 14.25
C ALA A 30 -3.16 22.99 13.57
N GLY A 31 -3.58 22.67 12.34
CA GLY A 31 -3.12 21.48 11.60
C GLY A 31 -4.00 20.23 11.78
N GLY A 32 -5.09 20.29 12.55
CA GLY A 32 -5.98 19.16 12.77
C GLY A 32 -5.49 18.21 13.87
N THR A 33 -6.19 17.08 14.02
CA THR A 33 -5.99 16.11 15.12
C THR A 33 -5.73 14.68 14.63
N GLY A 34 -5.32 14.54 13.37
CA GLY A 34 -5.05 13.24 12.75
C GLY A 34 -3.94 12.50 13.48
N ARG A 35 -2.83 13.17 13.78
CA ARG A 35 -1.70 12.59 14.51
C ARG A 35 -2.08 12.01 15.87
N GLU A 36 -2.87 12.75 16.65
CA GLU A 36 -3.32 12.29 17.96
C GLU A 36 -4.24 11.08 17.83
N ALA A 37 -5.18 11.12 16.88
CA ALA A 37 -6.10 10.03 16.61
C ALA A 37 -5.35 8.77 16.16
N SER A 38 -4.49 8.84 15.14
CA SER A 38 -3.75 7.70 14.61
C SER A 38 -2.81 7.08 15.66
N ARG A 39 -2.14 7.90 16.49
CA ARG A 39 -1.33 7.39 17.61
C ARG A 39 -2.16 6.70 18.68
N ALA A 40 -3.33 7.24 19.01
CA ALA A 40 -4.23 6.60 19.97
C ALA A 40 -4.74 5.25 19.44
N LEU A 41 -5.13 5.20 18.16
CA LEU A 41 -5.58 3.97 17.52
C LEU A 41 -4.47 2.92 17.44
N LEU A 42 -3.27 3.29 16.97
CA LEU A 42 -2.16 2.37 16.80
C LEU A 42 -1.70 1.77 18.14
N ARG A 43 -1.80 2.51 19.25
CA ARG A 43 -1.51 1.98 20.60
C ARG A 43 -2.37 0.77 20.94
N GLU A 44 -3.64 0.81 20.58
CA GLU A 44 -4.63 -0.24 20.88
C GLU A 44 -4.58 -1.45 19.91
N ILE A 45 -3.75 -1.39 18.86
CA ILE A 45 -3.49 -2.56 18.01
C ILE A 45 -2.64 -3.56 18.79
N ASP A 46 -3.19 -4.75 19.04
CA ASP A 46 -2.52 -5.84 19.75
C ASP A 46 -1.49 -6.55 18.86
N ALA A 47 -0.31 -5.92 18.77
CA ALA A 47 0.90 -6.46 18.16
C ALA A 47 2.12 -5.66 18.64
N PRO A 48 3.30 -6.31 18.72
CA PRO A 48 4.52 -5.61 19.09
C PRO A 48 4.92 -4.60 17.99
N TYR A 49 5.52 -3.50 18.41
CA TYR A 49 6.18 -2.59 17.47
C TYR A 49 7.34 -3.34 16.80
N ALA A 50 7.45 -3.19 15.49
CA ALA A 50 8.64 -3.59 14.76
C ALA A 50 9.83 -2.76 15.25
N ASP A 51 10.96 -3.40 15.52
CA ASP A 51 12.21 -2.70 15.80
C ASP A 51 12.50 -1.71 14.66
N ARG A 52 12.93 -0.49 15.02
CA ARG A 52 13.28 0.61 14.08
C ARG A 52 14.43 0.29 13.12
N GLY A 53 14.86 -0.98 13.04
CA GLY A 53 16.07 -1.45 12.38
C GLY A 53 15.98 -2.87 11.81
N GLY A 54 14.86 -3.21 11.17
CA GLY A 54 14.87 -4.27 10.16
C GLY A 54 13.73 -5.26 10.26
N TYR A 55 12.92 -5.34 9.21
CA TYR A 55 12.17 -6.55 8.90
C TYR A 55 12.25 -6.84 7.42
N GLY A 56 13.32 -7.57 7.07
CA GLY A 56 13.23 -8.62 6.08
C GLY A 56 13.13 -9.91 6.86
N VAL A 57 11.98 -10.57 6.87
CA VAL A 57 11.93 -11.98 7.23
C VAL A 57 12.72 -12.71 6.15
N ARG A 58 13.95 -13.13 6.45
CA ARG A 58 14.72 -13.99 5.56
C ARG A 58 14.36 -15.43 5.90
N LEU A 59 13.66 -16.09 4.98
CA LEU A 59 13.54 -17.54 4.98
C LEU A 59 14.93 -18.12 4.68
N VAL A 60 15.65 -18.54 5.72
CA VAL A 60 16.95 -19.20 5.58
C VAL A 60 16.70 -20.69 5.43
N ARG A 61 17.15 -21.26 4.32
CA ARG A 61 17.11 -22.71 4.10
C ARG A 61 18.19 -23.37 4.95
N SER A 62 17.78 -24.23 5.87
CA SER A 62 18.66 -25.14 6.61
C SER A 62 18.50 -26.57 6.07
N ALA A 63 19.39 -27.48 6.48
CA ALA A 63 19.33 -28.89 6.09
C ALA A 63 18.06 -29.61 6.58
N SER A 64 17.33 -29.03 7.55
CA SER A 64 16.13 -29.59 8.18
C SER A 64 14.83 -28.84 7.87
N GLY A 65 14.87 -27.76 7.07
CA GLY A 65 13.68 -26.98 6.71
C GLY A 65 13.97 -25.50 6.47
N TYR A 66 12.93 -24.68 6.56
CA TYR A 66 13.07 -23.21 6.56
C TYR A 66 13.04 -22.69 8.00
N GLN A 67 14.05 -21.92 8.38
CA GLN A 67 14.09 -21.20 9.66
C GLN A 67 13.88 -19.70 9.44
N MET A 68 13.16 -19.08 10.38
CA MET A 68 13.02 -17.63 10.48
C MET A 68 14.37 -17.04 10.90
N GLY A 69 15.02 -16.30 10.00
CA GLY A 69 16.21 -15.53 10.31
C GLY A 69 15.92 -14.03 10.27
N HIS A 70 16.35 -13.31 11.29
CA HIS A 70 16.37 -11.84 11.28
C HIS A 70 17.50 -11.38 10.35
N GLY A 71 17.15 -10.78 9.22
CA GLY A 71 18.08 -10.11 8.33
C GLY A 71 17.69 -8.65 8.16
N ALA A 72 18.67 -7.75 8.20
CA ALA A 72 18.45 -6.36 7.85
C ALA A 72 18.03 -6.26 6.37
N SER A 73 16.73 -6.15 6.10
CA SER A 73 16.25 -5.67 4.80
C SER A 73 16.69 -4.21 4.68
N GLY A 74 17.35 -3.86 3.57
CA GLY A 74 17.65 -2.47 3.22
C GLY A 74 16.40 -1.64 2.88
N ALA A 75 15.25 -1.86 3.53
CA ALA A 75 14.12 -0.95 3.47
C ALA A 75 14.63 0.42 3.93
N THR A 76 14.71 1.35 2.99
CA THR A 76 15.07 2.74 3.25
C THR A 76 14.08 3.28 4.25
N TYR A 77 14.58 3.81 5.36
CA TYR A 77 13.81 4.52 6.36
C TYR A 77 12.96 5.60 5.68
N ASP A 78 11.63 5.48 5.71
CA ASP A 78 10.72 6.58 5.38
C ASP A 78 10.40 7.33 6.69
N PRO A 79 10.80 8.59 6.84
CA PRO A 79 10.47 9.39 8.02
C PRO A 79 8.96 9.61 8.23
N GLN A 80 8.13 9.30 7.22
CA GLN A 80 6.66 9.40 7.26
C GLN A 80 6.03 8.16 7.92
N ASP A 81 6.71 7.01 7.87
CA ASP A 81 6.28 5.75 8.46
C ASP A 81 6.66 5.67 9.94
N TRP A 82 5.67 5.52 10.82
CA TRP A 82 5.91 5.39 12.25
C TRP A 82 5.17 4.23 12.91
N GLY A 83 5.88 3.51 13.78
CA GLY A 83 5.27 2.58 14.73
C GLY A 83 4.65 1.32 14.12
N ARG A 84 5.19 0.82 13.01
CA ARG A 84 4.66 -0.38 12.34
C ARG A 84 4.54 -1.58 13.29
N LYS A 85 3.39 -2.25 13.25
CA LYS A 85 3.02 -3.42 14.05
C LYS A 85 2.56 -4.56 13.15
N TYR A 86 3.34 -5.63 13.06
CA TYR A 86 3.01 -6.82 12.26
C TYR A 86 2.07 -7.76 13.04
N LEU A 87 1.00 -8.20 12.38
CA LEU A 87 -0.02 -9.05 12.96
C LEU A 87 0.34 -10.52 12.73
N SER A 88 0.66 -11.24 13.80
CA SER A 88 0.90 -12.70 13.74
C SER A 88 -0.35 -13.50 13.35
N SER A 89 -1.55 -12.93 13.51
CA SER A 89 -2.83 -13.61 13.30
C SER A 89 -3.22 -13.74 11.83
N ASN A 90 -2.84 -12.79 10.98
CA ASN A 90 -3.23 -12.79 9.57
C ASN A 90 -2.12 -12.38 8.59
N GLY A 91 -0.95 -11.92 9.07
CA GLY A 91 0.18 -11.49 8.23
C GLY A 91 0.12 -10.04 7.75
N GLY A 92 -0.94 -9.28 8.07
CA GLY A 92 -1.02 -7.85 7.77
C GLY A 92 -0.24 -7.00 8.78
N CYS A 93 -0.27 -5.68 8.61
CA CYS A 93 0.26 -4.77 9.62
C CYS A 93 -0.53 -3.45 9.71
N PHE A 94 -0.33 -2.74 10.83
CA PHE A 94 -0.79 -1.37 11.01
C PHE A 94 0.40 -0.46 11.30
N TYR A 95 0.37 0.77 10.82
CA TYR A 95 1.36 1.80 11.14
C TYR A 95 0.74 3.18 10.98
N ILE A 96 1.51 4.23 11.28
CA ILE A 96 1.12 5.60 10.96
C ILE A 96 1.88 6.01 9.71
N ASP A 97 1.16 6.31 8.63
CA ASP A 97 1.69 7.07 7.50
C ASP A 97 1.23 8.51 7.65
N MET A 98 2.18 9.42 7.82
CA MET A 98 1.93 10.83 8.12
C MET A 98 1.09 11.02 9.38
N ASP A 99 -0.20 11.34 9.22
CA ASP A 99 -1.15 11.56 10.32
C ASP A 99 -2.32 10.54 10.28
N HIS A 100 -2.24 9.52 9.43
CA HIS A 100 -3.27 8.49 9.23
C HIS A 100 -2.86 7.15 9.85
N LEU A 101 -3.82 6.44 10.44
CA LEU A 101 -3.66 5.00 10.71
C LEU A 101 -3.78 4.27 9.37
N GLU A 102 -2.71 3.59 8.98
CA GLU A 102 -2.70 2.81 7.75
C GLU A 102 -2.83 1.31 8.04
N CYS A 103 -3.63 0.64 7.21
CA CYS A 103 -3.81 -0.80 7.20
C CYS A 103 -3.09 -1.42 6.00
N CYS A 104 -2.04 -2.22 6.22
CA CYS A 104 -1.47 -3.07 5.18
C CYS A 104 -2.11 -4.45 5.26
N LEU A 105 -2.84 -4.83 4.21
CA LEU A 105 -3.44 -6.14 4.09
C LEU A 105 -2.35 -7.21 3.89
N PRO A 106 -2.52 -8.42 4.43
CA PRO A 106 -1.64 -9.53 4.10
C PRO A 106 -1.66 -9.83 2.60
N GLU A 107 -0.58 -10.43 2.10
CA GLU A 107 -0.54 -10.85 0.71
C GLU A 107 -1.44 -12.07 0.48
N VAL A 108 -2.35 -11.95 -0.48
CA VAL A 108 -3.37 -12.97 -0.79
C VAL A 108 -3.37 -13.32 -2.27
N ARG A 109 -3.98 -14.44 -2.64
CA ARG A 109 -3.94 -14.97 -4.02
C ARG A 109 -5.19 -14.72 -4.84
N SER A 110 -6.24 -14.19 -4.24
CA SER A 110 -7.53 -13.97 -4.90
C SER A 110 -8.19 -12.66 -4.46
N ALA A 111 -9.08 -12.13 -5.29
CA ALA A 111 -9.87 -10.95 -4.96
C ALA A 111 -10.85 -11.23 -3.79
N TYR A 112 -11.34 -12.46 -3.68
CA TYR A 112 -12.19 -12.88 -2.56
C TYR A 112 -11.43 -12.80 -1.24
N ASP A 113 -10.22 -13.38 -1.19
CA ASP A 113 -9.37 -13.33 0.00
C ASP A 113 -8.96 -11.89 0.33
N HIS A 114 -8.79 -11.02 -0.68
CA HIS A 114 -8.48 -9.61 -0.48
C HIS A 114 -9.62 -8.89 0.25
N VAL A 115 -10.86 -9.09 -0.19
CA VAL A 115 -12.04 -8.53 0.48
C VAL A 115 -12.20 -9.11 1.90
N ALA A 116 -11.97 -10.41 2.08
CA ALA A 116 -12.02 -11.04 3.39
C ALA A 116 -10.95 -10.46 4.35
N ALA A 117 -9.72 -10.31 3.87
CA ALA A 117 -8.62 -9.70 4.60
C ALA A 117 -8.93 -8.24 4.95
N TRP A 118 -9.48 -7.46 4.02
CA TRP A 118 -9.90 -6.08 4.27
C TRP A 118 -10.91 -5.98 5.42
N HIS A 119 -11.97 -6.80 5.37
CA HIS A 119 -12.97 -6.83 6.45
C HIS A 119 -12.38 -7.29 7.78
N ALA A 120 -11.40 -8.20 7.78
CA ALA A 120 -10.70 -8.59 9.00
C ALA A 120 -9.90 -7.43 9.59
N MET A 121 -9.17 -6.67 8.76
CA MET A 121 -8.41 -5.49 9.17
C MET A 121 -9.35 -4.40 9.73
N LEU A 122 -10.48 -4.12 9.08
CA LEU A 122 -11.48 -3.17 9.61
C LEU A 122 -12.04 -3.57 10.98
N ARG A 123 -12.20 -4.87 11.26
CA ARG A 123 -12.64 -5.33 12.58
C ARG A 123 -11.57 -5.10 13.64
N ILE A 124 -10.29 -5.21 13.29
CA ILE A 124 -9.18 -4.89 14.20
C ILE A 124 -9.16 -3.37 14.46
N ALA A 125 -9.22 -2.55 13.41
CA ALA A 125 -9.26 -1.09 13.54
C ALA A 125 -10.46 -0.60 14.36
N ARG A 126 -11.64 -1.22 14.19
CA ARG A 126 -12.84 -0.89 14.99
C ARG A 126 -12.67 -1.22 16.47
N ARG A 127 -12.06 -2.36 16.82
CA ARG A 127 -11.78 -2.68 18.24
C ARG A 127 -10.77 -1.70 18.83
N ALA A 128 -9.74 -1.32 18.08
CA ALA A 128 -8.79 -0.30 18.49
C ALA A 128 -9.47 1.07 18.69
N LEU A 129 -10.40 1.44 17.81
CA LEU A 129 -11.22 2.64 17.95
C LEU A 129 -12.09 2.64 19.21
N GLU A 130 -12.74 1.51 19.51
CA GLU A 130 -13.55 1.34 20.72
C GLU A 130 -12.69 1.48 21.99
N ALA A 131 -11.55 0.80 22.04
CA ALA A 131 -10.61 0.87 23.16
C ALA A 131 -10.00 2.28 23.33
N ALA A 132 -9.57 2.91 22.23
CA ALA A 132 -8.98 4.24 22.26
C ALA A 132 -10.00 5.28 22.76
N ASN A 133 -11.25 5.21 22.30
CA ASN A 133 -12.31 6.09 22.76
C ASN A 133 -12.65 5.91 24.24
N ALA A 134 -12.56 4.69 24.78
CA ALA A 134 -12.79 4.43 26.20
C ALA A 134 -11.74 5.10 27.11
N ALA A 135 -10.55 5.38 26.58
CA ALA A 135 -9.45 6.03 27.29
C ALA A 135 -9.40 7.57 27.10
N LEU A 136 -10.27 8.15 26.26
CA LEU A 136 -10.27 9.59 25.99
C LEU A 136 -10.92 10.41 27.12
N PRO A 137 -10.52 11.68 27.29
CA PRO A 137 -11.22 12.62 28.15
C PRO A 137 -12.69 12.80 27.75
N ALA A 138 -13.54 13.09 28.74
CA ALA A 138 -14.94 13.43 28.49
C ALA A 138 -15.06 14.59 27.49
N GLY A 139 -16.01 14.47 26.55
CA GLY A 139 -16.24 15.46 25.49
C GLY A 139 -15.36 15.27 24.24
N GLN A 140 -14.39 14.36 24.25
CA GLN A 140 -13.60 14.00 23.08
C GLN A 140 -14.00 12.65 22.50
N ARG A 141 -13.90 12.52 21.17
CA ARG A 141 -14.16 11.25 20.48
C ARG A 141 -13.35 11.13 19.20
N ILE A 142 -12.58 10.06 19.05
CA ILE A 142 -11.95 9.70 17.79
C ILE A 142 -13.03 9.19 16.82
N HIS A 143 -12.96 9.67 15.59
CA HIS A 143 -13.69 9.15 14.44
C HIS A 143 -12.70 8.59 13.42
N VAL A 144 -13.11 7.50 12.77
CA VAL A 144 -12.38 6.86 11.68
C VAL A 144 -13.32 6.78 10.48
N LEU A 145 -12.83 7.19 9.32
CA LEU A 145 -13.51 7.20 8.05
C LEU A 145 -12.75 6.28 7.08
N VAL A 146 -13.51 5.45 6.38
CA VAL A 146 -13.00 4.65 5.26
C VAL A 146 -13.38 5.43 3.99
N ASN A 147 -12.49 6.32 3.59
CA ASN A 147 -12.66 7.26 2.49
C ASN A 147 -11.27 7.74 2.03
N ASN A 148 -11.20 8.77 1.17
CA ASN A 148 -9.94 9.24 0.60
C ASN A 148 -9.76 10.76 0.59
N SER A 149 -10.71 11.52 1.12
CA SER A 149 -10.65 12.98 1.23
C SER A 149 -11.35 13.45 2.50
N ASP A 150 -10.81 14.47 3.15
CA ASP A 150 -11.42 15.11 4.32
C ASP A 150 -12.35 16.28 3.98
N GLY A 151 -12.53 16.62 2.69
CA GLY A 151 -13.31 17.78 2.26
C GLY A 151 -12.68 19.13 2.59
N ARG A 152 -11.42 19.14 3.06
CA ARG A 152 -10.63 20.33 3.40
C ARG A 152 -9.38 20.44 2.52
N GLY A 153 -9.36 19.72 1.39
CA GLY A 153 -8.26 19.75 0.43
C GLY A 153 -7.16 18.72 0.70
N ASN A 154 -7.30 17.84 1.70
CA ASN A 154 -6.36 16.73 1.90
C ASN A 154 -6.92 15.45 1.28
N ALA A 155 -6.02 14.68 0.66
CA ALA A 155 -6.33 13.36 0.10
C ALA A 155 -5.29 12.32 0.48
N TYR A 156 -5.79 11.13 0.85
CA TYR A 156 -5.02 10.00 1.39
C TYR A 156 -5.29 8.71 0.59
N GLY A 157 -4.36 7.77 0.70
CA GLY A 157 -4.20 6.63 -0.20
C GLY A 157 -5.07 5.41 0.08
N SER A 158 -5.45 4.72 -0.99
CA SER A 158 -5.90 3.31 -0.95
C SER A 158 -5.23 2.58 -2.10
N HIS A 159 -4.05 2.04 -1.84
CA HIS A 159 -3.17 1.47 -2.86
C HIS A 159 -3.44 -0.03 -2.97
N LEU A 160 -3.59 -0.54 -4.19
CA LEU A 160 -3.55 -1.97 -4.46
C LEU A 160 -2.14 -2.39 -4.86
N ASN A 161 -1.64 -3.46 -4.27
CA ASN A 161 -0.33 -4.00 -4.62
C ASN A 161 -0.53 -5.28 -5.42
N PHE A 162 0.19 -5.43 -6.55
CA PHE A 162 0.16 -6.66 -7.34
C PHE A 162 1.58 -7.14 -7.64
N LEU A 163 1.83 -8.43 -7.38
CA LEU A 163 3.06 -9.07 -7.81
C LEU A 163 3.06 -9.23 -9.33
N VAL A 164 4.08 -8.66 -9.96
CA VAL A 164 4.33 -8.78 -11.40
C VAL A 164 5.76 -9.27 -11.64
N THR A 165 6.00 -9.85 -12.82
CA THR A 165 7.38 -10.16 -13.21
C THR A 165 8.18 -8.89 -13.46
N ARG A 166 9.50 -8.95 -13.28
CA ARG A 166 10.43 -7.87 -13.67
C ARG A 166 10.21 -7.41 -15.11
N ARG A 167 10.13 -8.38 -16.03
CA ARG A 167 9.85 -8.14 -17.45
C ARG A 167 8.53 -7.37 -17.65
N THR A 168 7.49 -7.70 -16.89
CA THR A 168 6.21 -6.99 -16.97
C THR A 168 6.38 -5.54 -16.53
N TRP A 169 7.05 -5.30 -15.41
CA TRP A 169 7.31 -3.95 -14.94
C TRP A 169 8.18 -3.15 -15.92
N ASP A 170 9.30 -3.70 -16.40
CA ASP A 170 10.15 -3.06 -17.41
C ASP A 170 9.33 -2.69 -18.65
N ASN A 171 8.43 -3.57 -19.09
CA ASN A 171 7.56 -3.26 -20.21
C ASN A 171 6.62 -2.09 -19.89
N ILE A 172 6.00 -2.06 -18.72
CA ILE A 172 5.09 -0.97 -18.37
C ILE A 172 5.86 0.36 -18.29
N PHE A 173 6.98 0.41 -17.58
CA PHE A 173 7.61 1.69 -17.22
C PHE A 173 8.80 2.11 -18.07
N GLU A 174 9.51 1.18 -18.71
CA GLU A 174 10.80 1.48 -19.37
C GLU A 174 10.80 1.18 -20.87
N ARG A 175 10.09 0.15 -21.33
CA ARG A 175 10.26 -0.41 -22.68
C ARG A 175 9.05 -0.27 -23.60
N LYS A 176 7.82 -0.28 -23.05
CA LYS A 176 6.58 -0.36 -23.84
C LYS A 176 5.54 0.62 -23.31
N LEU A 177 5.67 1.88 -23.72
CA LEU A 177 4.75 2.97 -23.35
C LEU A 177 3.26 2.60 -23.48
N HIS A 178 2.88 1.86 -24.52
CA HIS A 178 1.48 1.44 -24.73
C HIS A 178 0.92 0.55 -23.61
N HIS A 179 1.75 -0.19 -22.87
CA HIS A 179 1.29 -0.95 -21.70
C HIS A 179 0.93 -0.01 -20.53
N MET A 180 1.75 1.02 -20.26
CA MET A 180 1.41 2.03 -19.24
C MET A 180 0.16 2.81 -19.63
N LEU A 181 0.02 3.21 -20.90
CA LEU A 181 -1.18 3.91 -21.38
C LEU A 181 -2.44 3.07 -21.25
N TYR A 182 -2.36 1.77 -21.55
CA TYR A 182 -3.47 0.84 -21.35
C TYR A 182 -3.86 0.74 -19.86
N LEU A 183 -2.88 0.63 -18.98
CA LEU A 183 -3.12 0.58 -17.53
C LEU A 183 -3.75 1.87 -17.00
N ALA A 184 -3.23 3.04 -17.42
CA ALA A 184 -3.79 4.33 -17.05
C ALA A 184 -5.25 4.48 -17.53
N ALA A 185 -5.52 4.11 -18.78
CA ALA A 185 -6.87 4.15 -19.34
C ALA A 185 -7.83 3.21 -18.58
N PHE A 186 -7.36 2.01 -18.22
CA PHE A 186 -8.14 1.08 -17.39
C PHE A 186 -8.45 1.68 -16.02
N GLN A 187 -7.46 2.25 -15.32
CA GLN A 187 -7.69 2.87 -14.02
C GLN A 187 -8.71 4.01 -14.10
N VAL A 188 -8.54 4.93 -15.05
CA VAL A 188 -9.47 6.09 -15.23
C VAL A 188 -10.90 5.62 -15.53
N SER A 189 -11.05 4.65 -16.41
CA SER A 189 -12.38 4.11 -16.76
C SER A 189 -13.00 3.25 -15.65
N SER A 190 -12.18 2.65 -14.76
CA SER A 190 -12.67 1.79 -13.68
C SER A 190 -13.49 2.53 -12.61
N ILE A 191 -13.31 3.85 -12.48
CA ILE A 191 -14.04 4.72 -11.53
C ILE A 191 -15.56 4.54 -11.63
N VAL A 192 -16.09 4.18 -12.81
CA VAL A 192 -17.52 3.92 -13.02
C VAL A 192 -18.06 2.82 -12.09
N TYR A 193 -17.23 1.83 -11.73
CA TYR A 193 -17.62 0.74 -10.83
C TYR A 193 -16.78 0.63 -9.55
N THR A 194 -15.68 1.39 -9.42
CA THR A 194 -14.86 1.45 -8.20
C THR A 194 -15.05 2.72 -7.37
N GLY A 195 -15.64 3.77 -7.95
CA GLY A 195 -15.79 5.07 -7.31
C GLY A 195 -16.67 5.03 -6.06
N GLN A 196 -16.18 5.61 -4.95
CA GLN A 196 -16.90 5.70 -3.67
C GLN A 196 -17.85 6.92 -3.57
N GLY A 197 -17.86 7.79 -4.59
CA GLY A 197 -18.66 9.01 -4.62
C GLY A 197 -18.08 10.14 -3.77
N LYS A 198 -18.22 11.38 -4.26
CA LYS A 198 -17.87 12.61 -3.54
C LYS A 198 -18.90 13.70 -3.81
N VAL A 199 -19.34 14.42 -2.78
CA VAL A 199 -20.11 15.65 -2.95
C VAL A 199 -19.13 16.82 -2.98
N GLY A 200 -19.27 17.71 -3.96
CA GLY A 200 -18.35 18.82 -4.16
C GLY A 200 -17.15 18.47 -5.04
N ALA A 201 -16.25 19.44 -5.13
CA ALA A 201 -15.00 19.38 -5.85
C ALA A 201 -13.89 19.99 -4.97
N GLU A 202 -12.66 19.52 -5.13
CA GLU A 202 -11.51 19.95 -4.34
C GLU A 202 -10.31 20.26 -5.22
N ASN A 203 -9.19 20.66 -4.60
CA ASN A 203 -7.92 20.88 -5.29
C ASN A 203 -7.99 21.85 -6.48
N GLY A 204 -8.84 22.88 -6.38
CA GLY A 204 -9.01 23.90 -7.41
C GLY A 204 -9.68 23.43 -8.70
N THR A 205 -10.26 22.22 -8.71
CA THR A 205 -11.02 21.71 -9.85
C THR A 205 -12.38 22.43 -10.01
N PRO A 206 -13.01 22.38 -11.20
CA PRO A 206 -14.31 23.01 -11.41
C PRO A 206 -15.38 22.48 -10.45
N ALA A 207 -16.26 23.38 -9.99
CA ALA A 207 -17.33 23.02 -9.07
C ALA A 207 -18.22 21.89 -9.62
N ALA A 208 -18.43 20.87 -8.79
CA ALA A 208 -19.30 19.73 -9.09
C ALA A 208 -20.24 19.49 -7.92
N ALA A 209 -21.52 19.19 -8.21
CA ALA A 209 -22.46 18.78 -7.16
C ALA A 209 -22.12 17.37 -6.63
N PHE A 210 -21.72 16.48 -7.53
CA PHE A 210 -21.34 15.11 -7.23
C PHE A 210 -20.31 14.60 -8.24
N GLN A 211 -19.35 13.80 -7.77
CA GLN A 211 -18.35 13.11 -8.56
C GLN A 211 -18.33 11.61 -8.21
N LEU A 212 -17.91 10.77 -9.15
CA LEU A 212 -17.83 9.32 -8.94
C LEU A 212 -16.64 8.93 -8.02
N SER A 213 -15.52 9.64 -8.10
CA SER A 213 -14.31 9.35 -7.29
C SER A 213 -14.04 10.49 -6.31
N GLN A 214 -13.52 10.12 -5.13
CA GLN A 214 -13.02 11.08 -4.15
C GLN A 214 -11.62 11.59 -4.48
N ARG A 215 -10.84 10.81 -5.25
CA ARG A 215 -9.43 11.05 -5.53
C ARG A 215 -9.17 11.73 -6.87
N ALA A 216 -10.11 11.71 -7.80
CA ALA A 216 -9.91 12.21 -9.18
C ALA A 216 -9.34 13.64 -9.23
N ASP A 217 -9.80 14.52 -8.35
CA ASP A 217 -9.33 15.92 -8.28
C ASP A 217 -7.85 16.07 -7.89
N PHE A 218 -7.24 15.02 -7.34
CA PHE A 218 -5.91 15.07 -6.73
C PHE A 218 -4.80 14.44 -7.59
N PHE A 219 -5.13 13.90 -8.78
CA PHE A 219 -4.15 13.35 -9.71
C PHE A 219 -3.69 14.41 -10.73
N GLU A 220 -2.37 14.54 -10.90
CA GLU A 220 -1.75 15.64 -11.66
C GLU A 220 -0.85 15.13 -12.79
N THR A 221 -0.34 13.90 -12.68
CA THR A 221 0.59 13.33 -13.64
C THR A 221 0.13 11.96 -14.12
N LEU A 222 0.64 11.52 -15.27
CA LEU A 222 0.31 10.21 -15.81
C LEU A 222 1.08 9.08 -15.10
N THR A 223 2.36 9.30 -14.82
CA THR A 223 3.26 8.33 -14.19
C THR A 223 4.28 9.03 -13.30
N GLY A 224 4.70 8.37 -12.21
CA GLY A 224 5.67 8.90 -11.25
C GLY A 224 5.75 8.07 -9.97
N ALA A 225 6.70 8.35 -9.08
CA ALA A 225 6.86 7.60 -7.82
C ALA A 225 6.19 8.26 -6.60
N GLN A 226 5.80 9.53 -6.73
CA GLN A 226 5.22 10.32 -5.64
C GLN A 226 3.81 9.85 -5.28
N THR A 227 3.43 10.01 -4.00
CA THR A 227 2.12 9.59 -3.47
C THR A 227 1.34 10.75 -2.82
N THR A 228 2.04 11.80 -2.37
CA THR A 228 1.46 12.93 -1.62
C THR A 228 1.41 14.25 -2.40
N TYR A 229 2.11 14.36 -3.53
CA TYR A 229 2.09 15.50 -4.44
C TYR A 229 2.37 15.04 -5.87
N GLN A 230 2.02 15.84 -6.89
CA GLN A 230 2.19 15.49 -8.31
C GLN A 230 1.67 14.07 -8.60
N ARG A 231 0.52 13.73 -8.00
CA ARG A 231 0.12 12.33 -7.85
C ARG A 231 -0.10 11.69 -9.23
N PRO A 232 0.55 10.55 -9.52
CA PRO A 232 0.49 9.90 -10.81
C PRO A 232 -0.65 8.90 -10.89
N ILE A 233 -1.35 8.83 -12.03
CA ILE A 233 -2.37 7.79 -12.29
C ILE A 233 -1.75 6.39 -12.13
N VAL A 234 -0.58 6.16 -12.76
CA VAL A 234 0.19 4.93 -12.64
C VAL A 234 1.44 5.18 -11.80
N ASN A 235 1.54 4.61 -10.61
CA ASN A 235 2.72 4.80 -9.77
C ASN A 235 3.87 3.86 -10.16
N SER A 236 5.06 4.44 -10.28
CA SER A 236 6.30 3.82 -10.75
C SER A 236 7.29 3.55 -9.61
N ARG A 237 6.84 3.58 -8.34
CA ARG A 237 7.67 3.25 -7.18
C ARG A 237 8.11 1.80 -7.29
N ASP A 238 9.37 1.57 -6.95
CA ASP A 238 10.07 0.32 -7.23
C ASP A 238 10.73 -0.23 -5.96
N GLU A 239 9.89 -0.84 -5.12
CA GLU A 239 10.23 -1.19 -3.73
C GLU A 239 9.84 -2.64 -3.41
N ALA A 240 10.28 -3.58 -4.25
CA ALA A 240 10.00 -5.00 -4.01
C ALA A 240 10.36 -5.47 -2.61
N LEU A 241 9.40 -6.17 -2.01
CA LEU A 241 9.57 -6.93 -0.78
C LEU A 241 10.08 -8.36 -1.01
N CYS A 242 10.22 -8.79 -2.27
CA CYS A 242 10.72 -10.12 -2.59
C CYS A 242 11.86 -10.08 -3.63
N GLY A 243 12.67 -11.15 -3.60
CA GLY A 243 13.86 -11.41 -4.41
C GLY A 243 14.99 -10.39 -4.29
N GLN A 244 16.04 -10.60 -5.08
CA GLN A 244 17.29 -9.86 -5.05
C GLN A 244 17.13 -8.47 -5.67
N ARG A 245 17.44 -7.45 -4.86
CA ARG A 245 17.69 -6.10 -5.37
C ARG A 245 18.87 -6.18 -6.35
N PRO A 246 18.80 -5.49 -7.50
CA PRO A 246 19.97 -5.39 -8.36
C PRO A 246 21.13 -4.81 -7.55
N SER A 247 22.22 -5.55 -7.39
CA SER A 247 23.50 -4.91 -7.11
C SER A 247 23.72 -3.90 -8.23
N MET A 248 24.04 -2.66 -7.86
CA MET A 248 24.46 -1.58 -8.74
C MET A 248 25.14 -2.13 -9.99
N TRP A 249 24.55 -1.85 -11.15
CA TRP A 249 25.00 -2.20 -12.51
C TRP A 249 26.44 -2.73 -12.58
N ARG A 250 26.61 -4.06 -12.59
CA ARG A 250 27.80 -4.69 -13.17
C ARG A 250 27.44 -5.04 -14.60
N SER A 251 27.98 -4.27 -15.55
CA SER A 251 27.80 -4.42 -16.99
C SER A 251 28.29 -5.77 -17.55
N ASP A 252 28.95 -6.60 -16.73
CA ASP A 252 29.77 -7.70 -17.22
C ASP A 252 29.29 -9.08 -16.74
N GLU A 253 28.12 -9.19 -16.08
CA GLU A 253 27.55 -10.51 -15.77
C GLU A 253 26.75 -11.06 -16.96
N PRO A 254 27.00 -12.32 -17.38
CA PRO A 254 26.27 -12.92 -18.48
C PRO A 254 24.77 -13.01 -18.13
N GLU A 255 23.94 -12.62 -19.10
CA GLU A 255 22.48 -12.73 -19.02
C GLU A 255 22.08 -14.16 -18.56
N PRO A 256 21.34 -14.29 -17.45
CA PRO A 256 21.03 -15.61 -16.92
C PRO A 256 20.21 -16.44 -17.92
N SER A 257 20.61 -17.70 -18.09
CA SER A 257 20.15 -18.60 -19.14
C SER A 257 18.71 -19.12 -18.99
N SER A 258 18.00 -18.74 -17.92
CA SER A 258 16.61 -19.14 -17.68
C SER A 258 15.78 -18.00 -17.07
N ASP A 259 14.48 -17.97 -17.38
CA ASP A 259 13.55 -16.95 -16.87
C ASP A 259 13.35 -17.07 -15.33
N LEU A 260 13.56 -18.25 -14.74
CA LEU A 260 13.63 -18.46 -13.29
C LEU A 260 14.79 -17.75 -12.60
N ALA A 261 15.95 -17.60 -13.26
CA ALA A 261 17.06 -16.82 -12.73
C ALA A 261 16.82 -15.30 -12.88
N ARG A 262 15.93 -14.88 -13.80
CA ARG A 262 15.42 -13.50 -13.91
C ARG A 262 14.29 -13.19 -12.92
N LEU A 263 13.53 -14.21 -12.49
CA LEU A 263 12.54 -14.14 -11.43
C LEU A 263 13.14 -13.81 -10.05
N VAL A 264 14.46 -13.97 -9.91
CA VAL A 264 15.21 -13.58 -8.71
C VAL A 264 15.27 -12.05 -8.54
N ARG A 265 14.77 -11.22 -9.46
CA ARG A 265 14.71 -9.74 -9.26
C ARG A 265 13.28 -9.17 -9.31
N PRO A 266 12.40 -9.47 -8.35
CA PRO A 266 11.11 -8.81 -8.23
C PRO A 266 11.29 -7.33 -7.89
N ARG A 267 10.31 -6.54 -8.32
CA ARG A 267 10.10 -5.13 -8.04
C ARG A 267 8.58 -4.98 -7.90
N SER A 268 8.09 -4.50 -6.77
CA SER A 268 6.65 -4.30 -6.55
C SER A 268 6.26 -2.91 -6.98
N ALA A 269 5.00 -2.83 -7.41
CA ALA A 269 4.32 -1.65 -7.84
C ALA A 269 3.13 -1.41 -6.91
N PRO A 270 3.07 -0.32 -6.15
CA PRO A 270 1.78 0.15 -5.70
C PRO A 270 1.02 0.65 -6.92
N LEU A 271 -0.16 0.07 -7.18
CA LEU A 271 -1.16 0.57 -8.10
C LEU A 271 -2.14 1.42 -7.30
N HIS A 272 -2.18 2.72 -7.55
CA HIS A 272 -3.21 3.58 -6.97
C HIS A 272 -4.58 3.20 -7.54
N LEU A 273 -5.55 2.94 -6.67
CA LEU A 273 -6.94 3.05 -7.08
C LEU A 273 -7.26 4.54 -7.20
N LEU A 274 -7.72 4.94 -8.39
CA LEU A 274 -8.33 6.25 -8.64
C LEU A 274 -9.71 6.34 -8.00
#